data_AF-A0A968VVE3-F1
#
_entry.id   AF-A0A968VVE3-F1
#
_cell.length_a   1.000
_cell.length_b   1.000
_cell.length_c   1.000
_cell.angle_alpha   90.00
_cell.angle_beta   90.00
_cell.angle_gamma   90.00
#
_symmetry.space_group_name_H-M   'P 1'
#
loop_
_entity.id
_entity.type
_entity.pdbx_description
1 polymer ?
#
loop_
_entity_poly.entity_id
_entity_poly.type
_entity_poly.pdbx_seq_one_letter_code
_entity_poly.pdbx_strand_id
1 'polypeptide(L)' 'MQLNHRSFAYYNIAESNWTVDKGKCNILVGSSSRDIRQTAGFEVKIKIYGSNL' A
#
# COMPACT_ATOMS: atom_id res chain seq x y z
N MET A 1 -8.08 12.98 -4.10
CA MET A 1 -6.81 12.32 -3.73
C MET A 1 -6.84 10.89 -4.27
N GLN A 2 -5.83 10.47 -5.01
CA GLN A 2 -5.77 9.11 -5.58
C GLN A 2 -4.49 8.44 -5.10
N LEU A 3 -4.61 7.28 -4.46
CA LEU A 3 -3.49 6.45 -4.04
C LEU A 3 -3.13 5.48 -5.17
N ASN A 4 -1.85 5.30 -5.42
CA ASN A 4 -1.34 4.41 -6.46
C ASN A 4 -0.39 3.36 -5.86
N HIS A 5 0.19 2.51 -6.70
CA HIS A 5 1.15 1.48 -6.28
C HIS A 5 2.22 2.01 -5.32
N ARG A 6 2.78 3.18 -5.59
CA ARG A 6 3.86 3.78 -4.79
C ARG A 6 3.41 4.22 -3.41
N SER A 7 2.13 4.46 -3.21
CA SER A 7 1.56 4.80 -1.90
C SER A 7 1.67 3.65 -0.89
N PHE A 8 1.92 2.42 -1.36
CA PHE A 8 1.99 1.21 -0.53
C PHE A 8 3.33 0.47 -0.68
N ALA A 9 4.26 0.99 -1.48
CA ALA A 9 5.48 0.30 -1.83
C ALA A 9 6.62 0.59 -0.85
N TYR A 10 7.44 -0.42 -0.59
CA TYR A 10 8.76 -0.28 0.05
C TYR A 10 9.84 -0.66 -0.96
N TYR A 11 11.08 -0.25 -0.70
CA TYR A 11 12.20 -0.66 -1.54
C TYR A 11 12.73 -2.02 -1.07
N ASN A 12 12.59 -3.03 -1.91
CA ASN A 12 13.15 -4.36 -1.69
C ASN A 12 14.59 -4.39 -2.23
N ILE A 13 15.57 -4.49 -1.33
CA ILE A 13 16.99 -4.48 -1.67
C ILE A 13 17.36 -5.71 -2.51
N ALA A 14 16.80 -6.88 -2.20
CA ALA A 14 17.11 -8.13 -2.90
C ALA A 14 16.67 -8.09 -4.38
N GLU A 15 15.53 -7.45 -4.64
CA GLU A 15 15.01 -7.25 -6.01
C GLU A 15 15.53 -5.94 -6.64
N SER A 16 16.22 -5.10 -5.85
CA SER A 16 16.61 -3.73 -6.21
C SER A 16 15.45 -2.92 -6.80
N ASN A 17 14.22 -3.16 -6.34
CA ASN A 17 13.00 -2.62 -6.92
C ASN A 17 11.99 -2.21 -5.84
N TRP A 18 11.02 -1.40 -6.23
CA TRP A 18 9.91 -1.02 -5.37
C TRP A 18 8.78 -2.02 -5.45
N THR A 19 8.50 -2.65 -4.32
CA THR A 19 7.58 -3.79 -4.22
C THR A 19 6.49 -3.47 -3.19
N VAL A 20 5.31 -4.05 -3.40
CA VAL A 20 4.15 -3.93 -2.50
C VAL A 20 3.83 -5.32 -1.98
N ASP A 21 3.63 -5.45 -0.68
CA ASP A 21 3.15 -6.69 -0.07
C ASP A 21 1.62 -6.72 -0.03
N LYS A 22 1.05 -7.93 -0.14
CA LYS A 22 -0.37 -8.15 0.12
C LYS A 22 -0.64 -8.10 1.63
N GLY A 23 -1.78 -7.57 2.04
CA GLY A 23 -2.18 -7.58 3.45
C GLY A 23 -3.06 -6.41 3.86
N LYS A 24 -3.35 -6.33 5.16
CA LYS A 24 -4.15 -5.23 5.72
C LYS A 24 -3.28 -4.00 5.95
N CYS A 25 -3.80 -2.84 5.58
CA CYS A 25 -3.21 -1.58 5.97
C CYS A 25 -4.28 -0.54 6.31
N ASN A 26 -3.87 0.51 7.02
CA ASN A 26 -4.74 1.59 7.46
C ASN A 26 -4.35 2.89 6.74
N ILE A 27 -5.34 3.57 6.16
CA ILE A 27 -5.21 4.95 5.73
C ILE A 27 -5.56 5.83 6.92
N LEU A 28 -4.64 6.70 7.31
CA LEU A 28 -4.82 7.69 8.38
C LEU A 28 -4.96 9.08 7.75
N VAL A 29 -5.98 9.83 8.14
CA VAL A 29 -6.21 11.21 7.67
C VAL A 29 -6.29 12.14 8.86
N GLY A 30 -5.55 13.24 8.79
CA GLY A 30 -5.36 14.16 9.90
C GLY A 30 -4.74 15.48 9.48
N SER A 31 -4.71 16.45 10.38
CA SER A 31 -4.06 17.75 10.14
C SER A 31 -2.56 17.74 10.48
N SER A 32 -2.13 16.73 11.24
CA SER A 32 -0.75 16.47 11.62
C SER A 32 -0.58 14.97 11.87
N SER A 33 0.65 14.45 11.82
CA SER A 33 0.94 13.06 12.25
C SER A 33 0.53 12.79 13.70
N ARG A 34 0.38 13.84 14.52
CA ARG A 34 -0.12 13.78 15.90
C ARG A 34 -1.63 14.05 16.04
N ASP A 35 -2.31 14.53 15.00
CA ASP A 35 -3.75 14.83 14.98
C ASP A 35 -4.43 14.06 13.83
N ILE A 36 -4.64 12.76 14.05
CA ILE A 36 -5.36 11.85 13.14
C ILE A 36 -6.84 11.84 13.51
N ARG A 37 -7.72 12.14 12.54
CA ARG A 37 -9.17 12.29 12.75
C ARG A 37 -10.00 11.21 12.07
N GLN A 38 -9.43 10.51 11.09
CA GLN A 38 -10.10 9.41 10.42
C GLN A 38 -9.12 8.27 10.13
N THR A 39 -9.62 7.04 10.23
CA THR A 39 -8.88 5.82 9.93
C THR A 39 -9.77 4.88 9.13
N ALA A 40 -9.23 4.31 8.06
CA ALA A 40 -9.91 3.29 7.28
C ALA A 40 -8.97 2.12 7.00
N GLY A 41 -9.36 0.92 7.42
CA GLY A 41 -8.64 -0.30 7.12
C GLY A 41 -9.07 -0.89 5.77
N PHE A 42 -8.12 -1.36 4.98
CA PHE A 42 -8.41 -2.06 3.73
C PHE A 42 -7.34 -3.12 3.45
N GLU A 43 -7.65 -4.01 2.51
CA GLU A 43 -6.76 -5.10 2.12
C GLU A 43 -6.11 -4.80 0.76
N VAL A 44 -4.78 -4.76 0.74
CA VAL A 44 -3.97 -4.67 -0.46
C VAL A 44 -3.91 -6.04 -1.12
N LYS A 45 -4.35 -6.10 -2.37
CA LYS A 45 -4.30 -7.30 -3.20
C LYS A 45 -3.35 -7.05 -4.36
N ILE A 46 -2.45 -8.00 -4.61
CA ILE A 46 -1.58 -8.01 -5.77
C ILE A 46 -2.26 -8.86 -6.83
N LYS A 47 -2.47 -8.29 -8.02
CA LYS A 47 -2.96 -9.04 -9.16
C LYS A 47 -1.79 -9.33 -10.09
N ILE A 48 -1.39 -10.60 -10.15
CA ILE A 48 -0.39 -11.07 -11.10
C ILE A 48 -1.13 -11.35 -12.41
N TYR A 49 -0.73 -10.69 -13.49
CA TYR A 49 -1.26 -10.95 -14.83
C TYR A 49 -0.32 -11.94 -15.53
N GLY A 50 -0.68 -13.23 -15.57
CA GLY A 50 0.12 -14.23 -16.29
C GLY A 50 0.04 -15.68 -15.82
N SER A 51 -1.16 -16.26 -15.62
CA SER A 51 -1.31 -17.72 -15.59
C SER A 51 -2.57 -18.13 -16.34
N ASN A 52 -2.43 -18.44 -17.62
CA ASN A 52 -3.37 -19.33 -18.30
C ASN A 52 -3.04 -20.74 -17.82
N LEU A 53 -3.91 -21.31 -16.99
CA LEU A 53 -4.06 -22.76 -16.87
C LEU A 53 -5.32 -23.14 -17.68
#